data_AF-A0AAD3VTC8-F1
#
_entry.id   AF-A0AAD3VTC8-F1
#
_cell.length_a   1.000
_cell.length_b   1.000
_cell.length_c   1.000
_cell.angle_alpha   90.00
_cell.angle_beta   90.00
_cell.angle_gamma   90.00
#
_symmetry.space_group_name_H-M   'P 1'
#
loop_
_entity.id
_entity.type
_entity.pdbx_description
1 polymer ?
#
loop_
_entity_poly.entity_id
_entity_poly.type
_entity_poly.pdbx_seq_one_letter_code
_entity_poly.pdbx_strand_id
1 'polypeptide(L)'
;MGRRRNRPVNPDAVRALDNLKYEVAQELGYVRGGSEDELRANLDRMKYEIADELGLSEKIRAVGWPNMTSRECGRIGGQLGGRLGGQMVKRMIEYAEARMAQDQLRR
;
A
#
# COMPACT_ATOMS: atom_id res chain seq x y z
N MET A 1 -5.72 20.09 2.14
CA MET A 1 -5.16 18.76 2.48
C MET A 1 -6.20 17.98 3.30
N GLY A 2 -7.06 17.18 2.66
CA GLY A 2 -8.08 16.39 3.36
C GLY A 2 -7.45 15.20 4.07
N ARG A 3 -7.30 15.31 5.39
CA ARG A 3 -6.73 14.25 6.24
C ARG A 3 -7.75 13.13 6.41
N ARG A 4 -7.88 12.23 5.44
CA ARG A 4 -8.54 10.94 5.65
C ARG A 4 -7.72 10.19 6.70
N ARG A 5 -8.29 10.03 7.90
CA ARG A 5 -7.72 9.16 8.93
C ARG A 5 -7.97 7.74 8.45
N ASN A 6 -6.95 7.11 7.85
CA ASN A 6 -6.97 5.68 7.52
C ASN A 6 -6.93 4.88 8.84
N ARG A 7 -8.04 4.87 9.59
CA ARG A 7 -8.19 4.06 10.80
C ARG A 7 -8.85 2.75 10.39
N PRO A 8 -8.28 1.59 10.74
CA PRO A 8 -8.93 0.32 10.46
C PRO A 8 -10.26 0.22 11.19
N VAL A 9 -11.19 -0.54 10.62
CA VAL A 9 -12.53 -0.77 11.19
C VAL A 9 -12.42 -1.34 12.60
N ASN A 10 -11.51 -2.30 12.80
CA ASN A 10 -11.11 -2.77 14.12
C ASN A 10 -9.79 -2.07 14.52
N PRO A 11 -9.79 -1.15 15.50
CA PRO A 11 -8.58 -0.49 15.98
C PRO A 11 -7.53 -1.45 16.55
N ASP A 12 -7.94 -2.60 17.10
CA ASP A 12 -7.03 -3.58 17.68
C ASP A 12 -6.24 -4.33 16.61
N ALA A 13 -6.68 -4.25 15.35
CA ALA A 13 -6.02 -4.90 14.21
C ALA A 13 -4.81 -4.12 13.67
N VAL A 14 -4.49 -2.92 14.19
CA VAL A 14 -3.40 -2.07 13.64
C VAL A 14 -2.09 -2.85 13.51
N ARG A 15 -1.64 -3.51 14.58
CA ARG A 15 -0.37 -4.27 14.54
C ARG A 15 -0.43 -5.45 13.58
N ALA A 16 -1.57 -6.13 13.50
CA ALA A 16 -1.76 -7.25 12.57
C ALA A 16 -1.74 -6.78 11.11
N LEU A 17 -2.32 -5.62 10.81
CA LEU A 17 -2.31 -5.02 9.48
C LEU A 17 -0.93 -4.52 9.09
N ASP A 18 -0.15 -3.98 10.04
CA ASP A 18 1.24 -3.61 9.79
C ASP A 18 2.08 -4.85 9.47
N ASN A 19 1.94 -5.94 10.22
CA ASN A 19 2.61 -7.20 9.92
C ASN A 19 2.23 -7.74 8.54
N LEU A 20 0.93 -7.75 8.22
CA LEU A 20 0.44 -8.16 6.90
C LEU A 20 1.04 -7.30 5.78
N LYS A 21 1.19 -5.99 6.00
CA LYS A 21 1.84 -5.09 5.04
C LYS A 21 3.27 -5.51 4.76
N TYR A 22 4.02 -5.87 5.81
CA TYR A 22 5.40 -6.35 5.65
C TYR A 22 5.47 -7.70 4.95
N GLU A 23 4.60 -8.65 5.31
CA GLU A 23 4.52 -9.96 4.64
C GLU A 23 4.25 -9.80 3.14
N VAL A 24 3.22 -9.02 2.78
CA VAL A 24 2.89 -8.76 1.37
C VAL A 24 4.03 -8.02 0.68
N ALA A 25 4.68 -7.06 1.35
CA ALA A 25 5.82 -6.37 0.76
C ALA A 25 7.03 -7.30 0.52
N GLN A 26 7.28 -8.27 1.40
CA GLN A 26 8.31 -9.28 1.22
C GLN A 26 7.99 -10.22 0.05
N GLU A 27 6.74 -10.71 -0.02
CA GLU A 27 6.28 -11.57 -1.11
C GLU A 27 6.39 -10.88 -2.49
N LEU A 28 6.08 -9.59 -2.54
CA LEU A 28 6.22 -8.76 -3.75
C LEU A 28 7.68 -8.39 -4.07
N GLY A 29 8.63 -8.78 -3.22
CA GLY A 29 10.05 -8.50 -3.40
C GLY A 29 10.45 -7.05 -3.08
N TYR A 30 9.58 -6.28 -2.43
CA TYR A 30 9.89 -4.90 -2.01
C TYR A 30 10.77 -4.84 -0.78
N VAL A 31 10.87 -5.91 0.01
CA VAL A 31 11.69 -5.94 1.23
C VAL A 31 12.35 -7.30 1.35
N ARG A 32 13.65 -7.36 1.62
CA ARG A 32 14.37 -8.62 1.88
C ARG A 32 14.71 -8.83 3.35
N GLY A 33 14.96 -7.75 4.09
CA GLY A 33 15.44 -7.80 5.49
C GLY A 33 14.43 -7.38 6.55
N GLY A 34 13.20 -7.02 6.15
CA GLY A 34 12.10 -6.67 7.05
C GLY A 34 12.21 -5.31 7.76
N SER A 35 13.18 -4.46 7.41
CA SER A 35 13.30 -3.15 8.07
C SER A 35 12.27 -2.15 7.53
N GLU A 36 11.74 -1.31 8.44
CA GLU A 36 10.79 -0.27 8.07
C GLU A 36 11.41 0.75 7.09
N ASP A 37 12.69 1.06 7.26
CA ASP A 37 13.42 1.98 6.40
C ASP A 37 13.60 1.42 4.98
N GLU A 38 13.87 0.12 4.84
CA GLU A 38 13.93 -0.53 3.52
C GLU A 38 12.57 -0.43 2.82
N LEU A 39 11.48 -0.71 3.53
CA LEU A 39 10.13 -0.58 2.97
C LEU A 39 9.84 0.86 2.52
N ARG A 40 10.17 1.86 3.36
CA ARG A 40 9.98 3.27 3.03
C ARG A 40 10.77 3.67 1.78
N ALA A 41 12.05 3.29 1.70
CA ALA A 41 12.89 3.58 0.54
C ALA A 41 12.37 2.92 -0.75
N ASN A 42 11.88 1.67 -0.66
CA ASN A 42 11.26 0.98 -1.80
C ASN A 42 9.96 1.65 -2.25
N LEU A 43 9.08 2.01 -1.31
CA LEU A 43 7.84 2.71 -1.62
C LEU A 43 8.11 4.07 -2.27
N ASP A 44 9.14 4.79 -1.84
CA ASP A 44 9.53 6.05 -2.46
C ASP A 44 10.07 5.85 -3.89
N ARG A 45 10.88 4.81 -4.14
CA ARG A 45 11.28 4.45 -5.52
C ARG A 45 10.08 4.15 -6.40
N MET A 46 9.14 3.35 -5.90
CA MET A 46 7.91 3.02 -6.63
C MET A 46 7.07 4.25 -6.96
N LYS A 47 7.02 5.26 -6.08
CA LYS A 47 6.32 6.52 -6.40
C LYS A 47 6.91 7.20 -7.63
N TYR A 48 8.24 7.19 -7.78
CA TYR A 48 8.89 7.75 -8.96
C TYR A 48 8.68 6.89 -10.21
N GLU A 49 8.73 5.56 -10.10
CA GLU A 49 8.39 4.66 -11.21
C GLU A 49 6.96 4.89 -11.71
N ILE A 50 6.00 4.96 -10.78
CA ILE A 50 4.60 5.26 -11.09
C ILE A 50 4.45 6.65 -11.69
N ALA A 51 5.18 7.65 -11.18
CA ALA A 51 5.18 8.98 -11.76
C ALA A 51 5.69 8.96 -13.21
N ASP A 52 6.65 8.09 -13.52
CA ASP A 52 7.17 7.90 -14.87
C ASP A 52 6.12 7.31 -15.80
N GLU A 53 5.48 6.22 -15.38
CA GLU A 53 4.36 5.59 -16.09
C GLU A 53 3.21 6.57 -16.35
N LEU A 54 3.00 7.54 -15.46
CA LEU A 54 1.97 8.57 -15.57
C LEU A 54 2.41 9.81 -16.35
N GLY A 55 3.67 9.90 -16.80
CA GLY A 55 4.22 11.08 -17.48
C GLY A 55 4.37 12.31 -16.57
N LEU A 56 4.48 12.10 -15.25
CA LEU A 56 4.60 13.15 -14.24
C LEU A 56 6.04 13.34 -13.73
N SER A 57 6.98 12.45 -14.08
CA SER A 57 8.39 12.51 -13.67
C SER A 57 9.04 13.87 -13.88
N GLU A 58 8.97 14.40 -15.11
CA GLU A 58 9.59 15.69 -15.46
C GLU A 58 8.99 16.84 -14.66
N LYS A 59 7.68 16.82 -14.45
CA LYS A 59 7.00 17.84 -13.66
C LYS A 59 7.47 17.78 -12.20
N ILE A 60 7.57 16.59 -11.61
CA ILE A 60 8.08 16.41 -10.25
C ILE A 60 9.52 16.91 -10.13
N ARG A 61 10.37 16.65 -11.12
CA ARG A 61 11.75 17.18 -11.16
C ARG A 61 11.78 18.70 -11.25
N ALA A 62 10.87 19.29 -12.02
CA ALA A 62 10.82 20.74 -12.24
C ALA A 62 10.26 21.52 -11.04
N VAL A 63 9.16 21.06 -10.43
CA VAL A 63 8.46 21.82 -9.37
C VAL A 63 8.56 21.18 -7.99
N GLY A 64 8.96 19.91 -7.89
CA GLY A 64 8.97 19.15 -6.64
C GLY A 64 7.57 18.68 -6.21
N TRP A 65 7.54 17.62 -5.40
CA TRP A 65 6.30 17.04 -4.85
C TRP A 65 5.37 18.06 -4.15
N PRO A 66 5.85 19.04 -3.36
CA PRO A 66 4.96 19.98 -2.68
C PRO A 66 4.14 20.87 -3.62
N ASN A 67 4.63 21.08 -4.85
CA ASN A 67 4.01 21.93 -5.86
C ASN A 67 3.20 21.14 -6.90
N MET A 68 3.11 19.82 -6.76
CA MET A 68 2.23 18.98 -7.57
C MET A 68 0.77 19.17 -7.14
N THR A 69 -0.16 18.98 -8.08
CA THR A 69 -1.59 19.07 -7.73
C THR A 69 -2.01 17.88 -6.88
N SER A 70 -3.02 18.07 -6.03
CA SER A 70 -3.58 16.97 -5.22
C SER A 70 -4.11 15.82 -6.09
N ARG A 71 -4.56 16.09 -7.31
CA ARG A 71 -5.01 15.08 -8.27
C ARG A 71 -3.84 14.23 -8.79
N GLU A 72 -2.73 14.85 -9.11
CA GLU A 72 -1.52 14.14 -9.58
C GLU A 72 -0.91 13.28 -8.47
N CYS A 73 -0.71 13.85 -7.29
CA CYS A 73 -0.27 13.09 -6.12
C CYS A 73 -1.25 11.96 -5.78
N GLY A 74 -2.56 12.21 -5.91
CA GLY A 74 -3.60 11.22 -5.69
C GLY A 74 -3.56 10.04 -6.68
N ARG A 75 -3.23 10.30 -7.96
CA ARG A 75 -3.05 9.23 -8.97
C ARG A 75 -1.86 8.34 -8.64
N ILE A 76 -0.72 8.95 -8.33
CA ILE A 76 0.50 8.22 -7.96
C ILE A 76 0.25 7.39 -6.69
N GLY A 77 -0.30 8.01 -5.65
CA GLY A 77 -0.62 7.33 -4.39
C GLY A 77 -1.68 6.24 -4.55
N GLY A 78 -2.64 6.42 -5.45
CA GLY A 78 -3.66 5.43 -5.78
C GLY A 78 -3.07 4.18 -6.45
N GLN A 79 -2.19 4.36 -7.44
CA GLN A 79 -1.50 3.23 -8.07
C GLN A 79 -0.57 2.50 -7.10
N LEU A 80 0.16 3.25 -6.25
CA LEU A 80 0.99 2.65 -5.20
C LEU A 80 0.13 1.83 -4.21
N GLY A 81 -0.99 2.41 -3.77
CA GLY A 81 -1.97 1.77 -2.92
C GLY A 81 -2.59 0.53 -3.56
N GLY A 82 -2.79 0.52 -4.89
CA GLY A 82 -3.23 -0.66 -5.63
C GLY A 82 -2.18 -1.77 -5.64
N ARG A 83 -0.90 -1.43 -5.86
CA ARG A 83 0.20 -2.40 -5.93
C ARG A 83 0.47 -3.11 -4.60
N LEU A 84 0.44 -2.38 -3.48
CA LEU A 84 0.68 -2.96 -2.15
C LEU A 84 -0.63 -3.19 -1.38
N GLY A 85 -1.40 -2.13 -1.17
CA GLY A 85 -2.65 -2.19 -0.40
C GLY A 85 -3.73 -3.06 -1.05
N GLY A 86 -3.80 -3.09 -2.39
CA GLY A 86 -4.71 -3.99 -3.11
C GLY A 86 -4.39 -5.47 -2.86
N GLN A 87 -3.11 -5.83 -2.81
CA GLN A 87 -2.67 -7.19 -2.46
C GLN A 87 -2.96 -7.52 -1.00
N MET A 88 -2.79 -6.55 -0.09
CA MET A 88 -3.22 -6.71 1.31
C MET A 88 -4.72 -6.97 1.42
N VAL A 89 -5.55 -6.21 0.71
CA VAL A 89 -7.02 -6.41 0.70
C VAL A 89 -7.37 -7.79 0.17
N LYS A 90 -6.71 -8.23 -0.91
CA LYS A 90 -6.89 -9.58 -1.45
C LYS A 90 -6.57 -10.66 -0.40
N ARG A 91 -5.44 -10.54 0.30
CA ARG A 91 -5.05 -11.47 1.38
C ARG A 91 -6.03 -11.47 2.55
N MET A 92 -6.57 -10.30 2.92
CA MET A 92 -7.62 -10.21 3.95
C MET A 92 -8.91 -10.93 3.54
N ILE A 93 -9.29 -10.81 2.26
CA ILE A 93 -10.46 -11.53 1.72
C ILE A 93 -10.21 -13.03 1.76
N GLU A 94 -9.03 -13.50 1.32
CA GLU A 94 -8.64 -14.91 1.38
C GLU A 94 -8.74 -15.48 2.80
N TYR A 95 -8.26 -14.75 3.82
CA TYR A 95 -8.40 -15.16 5.22
C TYR A 95 -9.86 -15.22 5.69
N ALA A 96 -10.69 -14.27 5.25
CA ALA A 96 -12.11 -14.26 5.58
C ALA A 96 -12.85 -15.44 4.94
N GLU A 97 -12.59 -15.70 3.65
CA GLU A 97 -13.17 -16.83 2.91
C GLU A 97 -12.78 -18.18 3.51
N ALA A 98 -11.50 -18.36 3.84
CA ALA A 98 -11.01 -19.57 4.49
C ALA A 98 -11.70 -19.81 5.84
N ARG A 99 -11.89 -18.76 6.64
CA ARG A 99 -12.63 -18.85 7.91
C ARG A 99 -14.10 -19.21 7.71
N MET A 100 -14.78 -18.56 6.76
CA MET A 100 -16.18 -18.85 6.45
C MET A 100 -16.38 -20.30 5.98
N ALA A 101 -15.45 -20.84 5.18
CA ALA A 101 -15.48 -22.23 4.75
C ALA A 101 -15.28 -23.20 5.93
N GLN A 102 -14.34 -22.92 6.84
CA GLN A 102 -14.13 -23.72 8.04
C GLN A 102 -15.36 -23.74 8.96
N ASP A 103 -16.03 -22.60 9.12
CA ASP A 103 -17.24 -22.50 9.95
C ASP A 103 -18.43 -23.28 9.36
N GLN A 104 -18.50 -23.42 8.03
CA GLN A 104 -19.50 -24.26 7.36
C GLN A 104 -19.28 -25.76 7.62
N LEU A 105 -18.03 -26.21 7.64
CA LEU A 105 -17.68 -27.62 7.91
C LEU A 105 -17.94 -28.04 9.36
N ARG A 106 -18.08 -27.08 10.28
CA ARG A 106 -18.33 -27.31 11.71
C ARG A 106 -19.81 -27.37 12.07
N ARG A 107 -20.71 -27.11 11.11
CA ARG A 107 -22.16 -27.20 11.26
C ARG A 107 -22.67 -28.53 10.72
#